data_AF-A0A172F2I8-F1
#
_entry.id   AF-A0A172F2I8-F1
#
_cell.length_a   1.000
_cell.length_b   1.000
_cell.length_c   1.000
_cell.angle_alpha   90.00
_cell.angle_beta   90.00
_cell.angle_gamma   90.00
#
_symmetry.space_group_name_H-M   'P 1'
#
loop_
_entity.id
_entity.type
_entity.pdbx_description
1 polymer ?
#
loop_
_entity_poly.entity_id
_entity_poly.type
_entity_poly.pdbx_seq_one_letter_code
_entity_poly.pdbx_strand_id
1 'polypeptide(L)' 'LKPETFYEVKMSAINGKGEGESSTPLNFKTEPVLSSVTPTFIPSTSAALKGEPSPPKLEGKLQTMGNAL' A
#
# COMPACT_ATOMS: atom_id res chain seq x y z
N LEU A 1 -1.49 -3.67 -5.27
CA LEU A 1 -2.90 -3.53 -4.77
C LEU A 1 -3.69 -2.76 -5.81
N LYS A 2 -4.98 -3.05 -5.99
CA LYS A 2 -5.84 -2.27 -6.90
C LYS A 2 -6.08 -0.88 -6.29
N PRO A 3 -6.05 0.21 -7.08
CA PRO A 3 -6.35 1.55 -6.58
C PRO A 3 -7.79 1.65 -6.07
N GLU A 4 -8.02 2.60 -5.17
CA GLU A 4 -9.36 2.92 -4.61
C GLU A 4 -10.15 1.72 -4.07
N THR A 5 -9.45 0.64 -3.69
CA THR A 5 -10.05 -0.62 -3.25
C THR A 5 -9.87 -0.80 -1.75
N PHE A 6 -10.92 -1.29 -1.09
CA PHE A 6 -10.85 -1.69 0.32
C PHE A 6 -10.23 -3.08 0.44
N TYR A 7 -9.32 -3.21 1.41
CA TYR A 7 -8.68 -4.46 1.77
C TYR A 7 -8.72 -4.64 3.28
N GLU A 8 -8.83 -5.89 3.71
CA GLU A 8 -8.61 -6.29 5.08
C GLU A 8 -7.20 -6.87 5.21
N VAL A 9 -6.45 -6.43 6.22
CA VAL A 9 -5.08 -6.85 6.50
C VAL A 9 -4.99 -7.34 7.94
N LYS A 10 -4.38 -8.50 8.14
CA LYS A 10 -3.98 -9.00 9.45
C LYS A 10 -2.53 -9.47 9.40
N MET A 11 -1.86 -9.46 10.54
CA MET A 11 -0.51 -9.99 10.69
C MET A 11 -0.56 -11.26 11.52
N SER A 12 0.13 -12.32 11.08
CA SER A 12 0.24 -13.59 11.82
C SER A 12 1.69 -13.92 12.10
N ALA A 13 1.98 -14.46 13.28
CA ALA A 13 3.26 -15.06 13.60
C ALA A 13 3.37 -16.44 12.95
N ILE A 14 4.55 -16.81 12.44
CA ILE A 14 4.80 -18.14 11.88
C ILE A 14 6.11 -18.67 12.47
N ASN A 15 6.11 -19.92 12.95
CA ASN A 15 7.30 -20.62 13.42
C ASN A 15 7.45 -21.98 12.70
N GLY A 16 8.47 -22.78 13.07
CA GLY A 16 8.74 -24.08 12.46
C GLY A 16 7.64 -25.15 12.65
N LYS A 17 6.58 -24.87 13.42
CA LYS A 17 5.41 -25.74 13.62
C LYS A 17 4.15 -25.25 12.88
N GLY A 18 4.15 -24.02 12.34
CA GLY A 18 3.01 -23.43 11.62
C GLY A 18 2.68 -22.00 12.04
N GLU A 19 1.47 -21.55 11.67
CA GLU A 19 0.91 -20.25 12.07
C GLU A 19 0.61 -20.24 13.58
N GLY A 20 1.01 -19.16 14.25
CA GLY A 20 0.75 -18.87 15.66
C GLY A 20 -0.30 -17.77 15.81
N GLU A 21 -0.09 -16.88 16.78
CA GLU A 21 -1.01 -15.77 17.05
C GLU A 21 -1.14 -14.80 15.86
N SER A 22 -2.29 -14.15 15.75
CA SER A 22 -2.56 -13.14 14.73
C SER A 22 -3.19 -11.88 15.31
N SER A 23 -2.89 -10.73 14.70
CA SER A 23 -3.52 -9.45 15.03
C SER A 23 -5.01 -9.46 14.69
N THR A 24 -5.75 -8.50 15.23
CA THR A 24 -7.08 -8.18 14.71
C THR A 24 -6.97 -7.71 13.26
N PRO A 25 -7.92 -8.08 12.39
CA PRO A 25 -7.95 -7.57 11.03
C PRO A 25 -8.24 -6.06 10.99
N LEU A 26 -7.54 -5.34 10.12
CA LEU A 26 -7.68 -3.91 9.89
C LEU A 26 -8.13 -3.66 8.46
N ASN A 27 -9.16 -2.83 8.31
CA ASN A 27 -9.62 -2.36 7.01
C ASN A 27 -8.84 -1.11 6.59
N PHE A 28 -8.34 -1.09 5.35
CA PHE A 28 -7.76 0.10 4.75
C PHE A 28 -8.21 0.27 3.30
N LYS A 29 -8.29 1.51 2.85
CA LYS A 29 -8.55 1.86 1.46
C LYS A 29 -7.23 2.28 0.82
N THR A 30 -6.92 1.73 -0.35
CA THR A 30 -5.79 2.20 -1.16
C THR A 30 -6.11 3.54 -1.80
N GLU A 31 -5.11 4.40 -1.93
CA GLU A 31 -5.22 5.66 -2.65
C GLU A 31 -5.44 5.47 -4.18
N PRO A 32 -5.99 6.49 -4.86
CA PRO A 32 -6.04 6.53 -6.31
C PRO A 32 -4.64 6.63 -6.92
N VAL A 33 -4.50 6.13 -8.14
CA VAL A 33 -3.30 6.35 -8.94
C VAL A 33 -3.47 7.69 -9.67
N LEU A 34 -2.73 8.72 -9.23
CA LEU A 34 -2.65 9.98 -9.95
C LEU A 34 -1.95 9.73 -11.29
N SER A 35 -2.74 9.70 -12.37
CA SER A 35 -2.19 9.75 -13.72
C SER A 35 -1.60 11.14 -13.91
N SER A 36 -0.28 11.25 -14.12
CA SER A 36 0.46 12.51 -14.27
C SER A 36 0.10 13.33 -15.53
N VAL A 37 -1.06 13.09 -16.15
CA VAL A 37 -1.53 13.86 -17.29
C VAL A 37 -2.37 15.03 -16.77
N THR A 38 -1.70 16.02 -16.19
CA THR A 38 -2.22 17.38 -16.25
C THR A 38 -2.03 17.80 -17.72
N PRO A 39 -3.09 18.04 -18.52
CA PRO A 39 -2.91 18.56 -19.86
C PRO A 39 -2.55 20.04 -19.74
N THR A 40 -1.32 20.34 -19.36
CA THR A 40 -0.74 21.66 -19.65
C THR A 40 -0.55 21.66 -21.16
N PHE A 41 -1.29 22.49 -21.88
CA PHE A 41 -1.10 22.70 -23.31
C PHE A 41 0.31 23.27 -23.53
N ILE A 42 1.29 22.41 -23.78
CA ILE A 42 2.64 22.79 -24.18
C ILE A 42 2.78 22.40 -25.65
N PRO A 43 2.95 23.35 -26.58
CA PRO A 43 3.07 23.03 -28.00
C PRO A 43 4.40 22.28 -28.23
N SER A 44 4.26 21.04 -28.70
CA SER A 44 5.21 20.22 -29.46
C SER A 44 6.70 20.52 -29.24
N THR A 45 7.37 19.77 -28.37
CA THR A 45 8.69 19.15 -28.60
C THR A 45 9.12 18.34 -27.37
N SER A 46 9.88 17.29 -27.62
CA SER A 46 10.56 16.40 -26.64
C SER A 46 9.73 15.29 -26.00
N ALA A 47 10.08 14.07 -26.42
CA ALA A 47 9.77 12.80 -25.80
C ALA A 47 10.33 12.69 -24.36
N ALA A 48 9.81 11.71 -23.61
CA ALA A 48 10.15 11.28 -22.24
C ALA A 48 9.72 12.30 -21.15
N LEU A 49 8.85 11.98 -20.19
CA LEU A 49 8.97 10.90 -19.20
C LEU A 49 7.57 10.50 -18.70
N LYS A 50 7.04 9.37 -19.18
CA LYS A 50 5.86 8.74 -18.57
C LYS A 50 6.34 7.92 -17.37
N GLY A 51 6.54 8.58 -16.23
CA GLY A 51 6.93 7.92 -14.98
C GLY A 51 5.86 6.90 -14.55
N GLU A 52 6.29 5.69 -14.20
CA GLU A 52 5.41 4.66 -13.64
C GLU A 52 4.79 5.17 -12.33
N PRO A 53 3.49 4.96 -12.09
CA PRO A 53 2.87 5.43 -10.86
C PRO A 53 3.54 4.82 -9.63
N SER A 54 3.76 5.65 -8.61
CA SER A 54 4.37 5.21 -7.35
C SER A 54 3.57 4.03 -6.77
N PRO A 55 4.25 2.99 -6.24
CA PRO A 55 3.57 1.86 -5.62
C PRO A 55 2.74 2.33 -4.42
N PRO A 56 1.61 1.65 -4.13
CA PRO A 56 0.76 1.99 -2.99
C PRO A 56 1.57 1.88 -1.69
N LYS A 57 1.55 2.94 -0.88
CA LYS A 57 2.20 2.95 0.44
C LYS A 57 1.34 2.19 1.44
N LEU A 58 1.93 1.22 2.12
CA LEU A 58 1.34 0.56 3.28
C LEU A 58 2.07 1.08 4.53
N GLU A 59 1.43 1.98 5.26
CA GLU A 59 1.97 2.51 6.52
C GLU A 59 1.32 1.76 7.67
N GLY A 60 2.12 1.04 8.46
CA GLY A 60 1.69 0.39 9.70
C GLY A 60 2.11 1.21 10.93
N LYS A 61 1.23 1.36 11.92
CA LYS A 61 1.64 1.85 13.24
C LYS A 61 2.35 0.72 13.99
N LEU A 62 3.59 0.97 14.43
CA LEU A 62 4.35 0.04 15.27
C LEU A 62 3.59 -0.13 16.60
N GLN A 63 3.18 -1.36 16.92
CA GLN A 63 2.57 -1.66 18.22
C GLN A 63 3.68 -1.77 19.28
N THR A 64 3.61 -0.93 20.31
CA THR A 64 4.63 -0.86 21.38
C THR A 64 4.60 -2.07 22.33
N MET A 65 3.49 -2.80 22.37
CA MET A 65 3.36 -3.99 23.21
C MET A 65 3.76 -5.24 22.42
N GLY A 66 4.93 -5.79 22.75
CA GLY A 66 5.28 -7.16 22.37
C GLY A 66 4.43 -8.18 23.14
N ASN A 67 4.38 -9.42 22.63
CA ASN A 67 3.57 -10.50 23.20
C ASN A 67 3.75 -10.61 24.73
N ALA A 68 2.66 -10.49 25.47
CA ALA A 68 2.61 -10.81 26.89
C ALA A 68 2.19 -12.28 27.04
N LEU A 69 2.84 -12.98 27.98
CA LEU A 69 2.68 -14.41 28.27
C LEU A 69 1.28 -14.76 28.82
#